data_AF-A0AAU1PUC2-F1
#
_entry.id   AF-A0AAU1PUC2-F1
#
_cell.length_a   1.000
_cell.length_b   1.000
_cell.length_c   1.000
_cell.angle_alpha   90.00
_cell.angle_beta   90.00
_cell.angle_gamma   90.00
#
_symmetry.space_group_name_H-M   'P 1'
#
loop_
_entity.id
_entity.type
_entity.pdbx_description
1 polymer ?
#
loop_
_entity_poly.entity_id
_entity_poly.type
_entity_poly.pdbx_seq_one_letter_code
_entity_poly.pdbx_strand_id
1 'polypeptide(L)'
;MSTLTLGRRRHFAAAALLLSAAISLTACGEQRAADTAADAPSTPPSSNPSSPDASPYVEPGVVDGAPHNGDNNAYRRSRKMSPASAKDAQKEADRIEPVLKRLWGQKKWDPKSVRQALLQLGYEEERTGPDGERLAGTLTMREMDSRYKVDHYVTAEGALVGLRVHDDACVTAFVQKTNYEVKINGPFMETGCFEPPYGH
;
A
#
# COMPACT_ATOMS: atom_id res chain seq x y z
N MET A 1 -33.64 -40.11 10.78
CA MET A 1 -32.98 -41.39 11.12
C MET A 1 -32.45 -41.99 9.83
N SER A 2 -31.13 -42.08 9.69
CA SER A 2 -30.39 -43.03 8.84
C SER A 2 -28.90 -42.70 8.99
N THR A 3 -28.31 -43.31 10.01
CA THR A 3 -26.88 -43.35 10.29
C THR A 3 -26.27 -44.51 9.52
N LEU A 4 -25.19 -44.25 8.77
CA LEU A 4 -24.30 -45.30 8.24
C LEU A 4 -22.93 -45.21 8.92
N THR A 5 -22.41 -46.39 9.23
CA THR A 5 -21.32 -46.72 10.14
C THR A 5 -19.98 -46.94 9.42
N LEU A 6 -18.90 -46.53 10.09
CA LEU A 6 -17.50 -47.04 10.19
C LEU A 6 -16.78 -47.81 9.04
N GLY A 7 -15.52 -47.40 8.84
CA GLY A 7 -14.36 -48.26 8.51
C GLY A 7 -13.11 -47.40 8.22
N ARG A 8 -12.12 -47.20 9.11
CA ARG A 8 -11.08 -48.06 9.74
C ARG A 8 -9.82 -48.33 8.87
N ARG A 9 -8.71 -47.65 9.24
CA ARG A 9 -7.26 -48.03 9.20
C ARG A 9 -6.62 -48.25 7.80
N ARG A 10 -5.37 -47.83 7.51
CA ARG A 10 -4.09 -48.20 8.17
C ARG A 10 -2.91 -47.33 7.63
N HIS A 11 -1.91 -47.09 8.48
CA HIS A 11 -0.56 -46.57 8.18
C HIS A 11 0.27 -47.50 7.28
N PHE A 12 1.27 -46.95 6.57
CA PHE A 12 2.61 -47.46 6.17
C PHE A 12 3.14 -46.50 5.07
N ALA A 13 4.40 -46.12 4.88
CA ALA A 13 5.69 -46.35 5.52
C ALA A 13 6.68 -45.26 5.03
N ALA A 14 7.81 -45.15 5.72
CA ALA A 14 8.91 -44.22 5.49
C ALA A 14 9.82 -44.56 4.28
N ALA A 15 10.59 -43.57 3.81
CA ALA A 15 12.00 -43.65 3.34
C ALA A 15 12.40 -42.27 2.73
N ALA A 16 13.40 -41.53 3.24
CA ALA A 16 14.86 -41.67 3.00
C ALA A 16 15.24 -41.12 1.59
N LEU A 17 16.26 -40.30 1.27
CA LEU A 17 17.61 -40.03 1.79
C LEU A 17 18.28 -38.91 0.92
N LEU A 18 19.27 -38.19 1.50
CA LEU A 18 20.54 -37.63 0.94
C LEU A 18 20.50 -36.47 -0.09
N LEU A 19 21.08 -35.29 0.19
CA LEU A 19 22.49 -34.86 0.26
C LEU A 19 23.16 -34.60 -1.11
N SER A 20 23.38 -33.31 -1.43
CA SER A 20 24.45 -32.79 -2.32
C SER A 20 24.37 -31.25 -2.28
N ALA A 21 25.21 -30.50 -1.56
CA ALA A 21 26.66 -30.30 -1.62
C ALA A 21 27.12 -29.34 -2.74
N ALA A 22 27.94 -28.37 -2.30
CA ALA A 22 28.92 -27.54 -3.02
C ALA A 22 28.46 -26.23 -3.69
N ILE A 23 28.74 -25.17 -2.93
CA ILE A 23 28.85 -23.76 -3.33
C ILE A 23 30.04 -23.61 -4.30
N SER A 24 29.83 -22.98 -5.44
CA SER A 24 30.91 -22.50 -6.32
C SER A 24 30.84 -20.97 -6.42
N LEU A 25 31.56 -20.28 -5.53
CA LEU A 25 31.83 -18.85 -5.63
C LEU A 25 33.08 -18.68 -6.50
N THR A 26 32.90 -18.44 -7.80
CA THR A 26 33.98 -18.03 -8.69
C THR A 26 33.58 -16.76 -9.43
N ALA A 27 34.02 -15.62 -8.92
CA ALA A 27 34.26 -14.43 -9.74
C ALA A 27 35.30 -13.55 -9.01
N CYS A 28 36.55 -13.73 -9.40
CA CYS A 28 37.65 -12.82 -9.10
C CYS A 28 37.40 -11.50 -9.82
N GLY A 29 37.18 -10.41 -9.08
CA GLY A 29 37.21 -9.06 -9.62
C GLY A 29 38.65 -8.64 -9.87
N GLU A 30 39.07 -8.65 -11.13
CA GLU A 30 40.36 -8.14 -11.60
C GLU A 30 40.33 -6.60 -11.58
N GLN A 31 40.96 -5.97 -10.58
CA GLN A 31 41.13 -4.51 -10.53
C GLN A 31 42.37 -4.12 -11.33
N ARG A 32 42.19 -3.65 -12.58
CA ARG A 32 43.27 -3.03 -13.36
C ARG A 32 43.53 -1.62 -12.84
N ALA A 33 44.57 -1.48 -12.01
CA ALA A 33 45.30 -0.23 -11.89
C ALA A 33 46.18 -0.07 -13.14
N ALA A 34 45.99 1.03 -13.87
CA ALA A 34 46.92 1.45 -14.90
C ALA A 34 47.75 2.61 -14.34
N ASP A 35 48.90 2.29 -13.75
CA ASP A 35 49.98 3.24 -13.57
C ASP A 35 50.79 3.31 -14.87
N THR A 36 50.86 4.49 -15.49
CA THR A 36 51.98 4.85 -16.37
C THR A 36 52.43 6.25 -16.00
N ALA A 37 53.69 6.34 -15.57
CA ALA A 37 54.37 7.52 -15.06
C ALA A 37 54.89 8.45 -16.17
N ALA A 38 54.96 9.76 -15.92
CA ALA A 38 56.20 10.59 -15.96
C ALA A 38 55.92 12.12 -15.86
N ASP A 39 56.51 12.73 -14.83
CA ASP A 39 57.08 14.09 -14.66
C ASP A 39 56.28 15.44 -14.79
N ALA A 40 56.03 16.05 -13.61
CA ALA A 40 56.22 17.44 -13.10
C ALA A 40 55.61 18.69 -13.82
N PRO A 41 55.32 19.84 -13.13
CA PRO A 41 55.68 20.24 -11.76
C PRO A 41 54.52 20.67 -10.83
N SER A 42 54.84 20.73 -9.54
CA SER A 42 53.99 21.13 -8.42
C SER A 42 53.43 22.55 -8.55
N THR A 43 52.10 22.66 -8.59
CA THR A 43 51.35 23.87 -8.23
C THR A 43 50.22 23.42 -7.32
N PRO A 44 50.05 23.94 -6.09
CA PRO A 44 48.94 23.52 -5.24
C PRO A 44 47.64 24.08 -5.82
N PRO A 45 46.67 23.25 -6.25
CA PRO A 45 45.38 23.77 -6.61
C PRO A 45 44.65 24.21 -5.35
N SER A 46 44.32 25.49 -5.35
CA SER A 46 43.41 26.17 -4.43
C SER A 46 42.21 25.28 -4.10
N SER A 47 41.99 25.03 -2.81
CA SER A 47 40.84 24.30 -2.27
C SER A 47 39.55 25.07 -2.56
N ASN A 48 38.97 24.87 -3.73
CA ASN A 48 37.55 25.14 -3.94
C ASN A 48 36.76 24.03 -3.25
N PRO A 49 35.68 24.36 -2.52
CA PRO A 49 34.83 23.35 -1.92
C PRO A 49 34.20 22.53 -3.05
N SER A 50 34.60 21.26 -3.15
CA SER A 50 33.91 20.28 -3.97
C SER A 50 32.44 20.29 -3.58
N SER A 51 31.58 20.60 -4.56
CA SER A 51 30.17 20.24 -4.47
C SER A 51 30.09 18.78 -4.02
N PRO A 52 29.24 18.43 -3.04
CA PRO A 52 29.07 17.04 -2.67
C PRO A 52 28.59 16.32 -3.93
N ASP A 53 29.42 15.40 -4.44
CA ASP A 53 29.02 14.48 -5.49
C ASP A 53 27.69 13.86 -5.06
N ALA A 54 26.62 14.22 -5.77
CA ALA A 54 25.38 13.51 -5.65
C ALA A 54 25.70 12.06 -5.99
N SER A 55 25.47 11.15 -5.03
CA SER A 55 25.61 9.72 -5.27
C SER A 55 24.98 9.39 -6.63
N PRO A 56 25.63 8.58 -7.49
CA PRO A 56 25.14 8.26 -8.84
C PRO A 56 23.79 7.53 -8.84
N TYR A 57 23.27 7.22 -7.64
CA TYR A 57 22.00 6.57 -7.39
C TYR A 57 20.90 7.52 -6.90
N VAL A 58 21.14 8.83 -6.84
CA VAL A 58 20.15 9.84 -6.44
C VAL A 58 19.55 10.47 -7.69
N GLU A 59 18.25 10.28 -7.89
CA GLU A 59 17.52 10.93 -8.99
C GLU A 59 17.50 12.46 -8.82
N PRO A 60 17.68 13.23 -9.90
CA PRO A 60 17.65 14.70 -9.84
C PRO A 60 16.36 15.23 -9.18
N GLY A 61 16.52 16.05 -8.13
CA GLY A 61 15.40 16.66 -7.39
C GLY A 61 14.99 15.91 -6.11
N VAL A 62 15.62 14.77 -5.80
CA VAL A 62 15.37 14.02 -4.56
C VAL A 62 16.57 14.22 -3.62
N VAL A 63 16.44 15.12 -2.65
CA VAL A 63 17.55 15.52 -1.76
C VAL A 63 17.97 14.41 -0.78
N ASP A 64 17.12 13.39 -0.56
CA ASP A 64 17.37 12.40 0.51
C ASP A 64 16.57 11.07 0.35
N GLY A 65 16.49 10.54 -0.87
CA GLY A 65 15.70 9.34 -1.17
C GLY A 65 16.58 8.14 -1.49
N ALA A 66 16.17 6.95 -1.03
CA ALA A 66 16.75 5.70 -1.51
C ALA A 66 16.69 5.65 -3.06
N PRO A 67 17.66 5.02 -3.73
CA PRO A 67 17.63 4.86 -5.18
C PRO A 67 16.29 4.24 -5.63
N HIS A 68 15.75 4.73 -6.75
CA HIS A 68 14.45 4.30 -7.29
C HIS A 68 13.25 4.46 -6.33
N ASN A 69 13.33 5.30 -5.28
CA ASN A 69 12.23 5.46 -4.34
C ASN A 69 10.91 5.85 -5.02
N GLY A 70 10.97 6.71 -6.04
CA GLY A 70 9.80 7.14 -6.79
C GLY A 70 9.10 5.99 -7.51
N ASP A 71 9.87 5.13 -8.17
CA ASP A 71 9.37 3.95 -8.87
C ASP A 71 8.87 2.89 -7.89
N ASN A 72 9.65 2.62 -6.83
CA ASN A 72 9.31 1.65 -5.80
C ASN A 72 8.03 2.00 -5.03
N ASN A 73 7.62 3.27 -5.01
CA ASN A 73 6.39 3.73 -4.38
C ASN A 73 5.33 4.20 -5.38
N ALA A 74 5.51 3.92 -6.68
CA ALA A 74 4.55 4.32 -7.71
C ALA A 74 3.14 3.74 -7.47
N TYR A 75 3.06 2.54 -6.87
CA TYR A 75 1.80 1.90 -6.49
C TYR A 75 0.97 2.72 -5.50
N ARG A 76 1.60 3.54 -4.64
CA ARG A 76 0.93 4.45 -3.69
C ARG A 76 0.49 5.77 -4.31
N ARG A 77 0.74 6.00 -5.60
CA ARG A 77 0.33 7.23 -6.26
C ARG A 77 -1.09 7.05 -6.80
N SER A 78 -2.04 7.78 -6.21
CA SER A 78 -3.37 7.90 -6.79
C SER A 78 -3.32 8.56 -8.17
N ARG A 79 -4.26 8.23 -9.05
CA ARG A 79 -4.47 8.99 -10.28
C ARG A 79 -4.83 10.46 -9.96
N LYS A 80 -4.61 11.34 -10.94
CA LYS A 80 -5.00 12.74 -10.84
C LYS A 80 -6.52 12.88 -10.89
N MET A 81 -7.05 13.78 -10.07
CA MET A 81 -8.43 14.24 -10.13
C MET A 81 -8.52 15.51 -10.98
N SER A 82 -9.61 15.66 -11.73
CA SER A 82 -9.98 16.95 -12.31
C SER A 82 -10.39 17.95 -11.21
N PRO A 83 -10.22 19.27 -11.42
CA PRO A 83 -10.65 20.28 -10.43
C PRO A 83 -12.16 20.24 -10.11
N ALA A 84 -12.99 19.90 -11.10
CA ALA A 84 -14.44 19.76 -10.91
C ALA A 84 -14.76 18.55 -10.03
N SER A 85 -14.16 17.39 -10.35
CA SER A 85 -14.32 16.18 -9.57
C SER A 85 -13.83 16.34 -8.13
N ALA A 86 -12.70 17.05 -7.94
CA ALA A 86 -12.17 17.35 -6.60
C ALA A 86 -13.13 18.21 -5.77
N LYS A 87 -13.80 19.20 -6.39
CA LYS A 87 -14.81 20.03 -5.71
C LYS A 87 -16.01 19.20 -5.26
N ASP A 88 -16.48 18.28 -6.08
CA ASP A 88 -17.60 17.41 -5.70
C ASP A 88 -17.18 16.38 -4.66
N ALA A 89 -15.97 15.81 -4.78
CA ALA A 89 -15.41 14.91 -3.77
C ALA A 89 -15.28 15.61 -2.42
N GLN A 90 -14.87 16.88 -2.40
CA GLN A 90 -14.80 17.65 -1.16
C GLN A 90 -16.17 17.81 -0.51
N LYS A 91 -17.24 18.06 -1.28
CA LYS A 91 -18.60 18.16 -0.71
C LYS A 91 -19.03 16.85 -0.05
N GLU A 92 -18.74 15.71 -0.68
CA GLU A 92 -19.07 14.41 -0.08
C GLU A 92 -18.19 14.09 1.14
N ALA A 93 -16.91 14.50 1.13
CA ALA A 93 -16.05 14.44 2.31
C ALA A 93 -16.62 15.25 3.47
N ASP A 94 -17.01 16.50 3.22
CA ASP A 94 -17.63 17.41 4.22
C ASP A 94 -18.95 16.85 4.77
N ARG A 95 -19.68 16.08 3.95
CA ARG A 95 -20.93 15.40 4.35
C ARG A 95 -20.66 14.17 5.23
N ILE A 96 -19.61 13.41 4.95
CA ILE A 96 -19.27 12.16 5.66
C ILE A 96 -18.55 12.44 6.99
N GLU A 97 -17.62 13.41 7.00
CA GLU A 97 -16.77 13.69 8.15
C GLU A 97 -17.53 13.87 9.47
N PRO A 98 -18.60 14.68 9.58
CA PRO A 98 -19.33 14.84 10.84
C PRO A 98 -19.99 13.54 11.31
N VAL A 99 -20.38 12.65 10.39
CA VAL A 99 -20.93 11.34 10.74
C VAL A 99 -19.85 10.43 11.32
N LEU A 100 -18.68 10.35 10.69
CA LEU A 100 -17.56 9.57 11.21
C LEU A 100 -17.04 10.11 12.54
N LYS A 101 -16.94 11.44 12.67
CA LYS A 101 -16.60 12.11 13.94
C LYS A 101 -17.56 11.72 15.06
N ARG A 102 -18.87 11.73 14.78
CA ARG A 102 -19.90 11.32 15.76
C ARG A 102 -19.75 9.85 16.13
N LEU A 103 -19.57 8.96 15.16
CA LEU A 103 -19.38 7.53 15.40
C LEU A 103 -18.12 7.26 16.24
N TRP A 104 -17.02 7.94 15.93
CA TRP A 104 -15.79 7.87 16.71
C TRP A 104 -15.99 8.30 18.16
N GLY A 105 -16.65 9.45 18.39
CA GLY A 105 -17.00 9.92 19.73
C GLY A 105 -17.92 8.98 20.52
N GLN A 106 -18.77 8.22 19.82
CA GLN A 106 -19.64 7.17 20.39
C GLN A 106 -18.96 5.82 20.53
N LYS A 107 -17.68 5.70 20.13
CA LYS A 107 -16.93 4.44 20.09
C LYS A 107 -17.54 3.37 19.18
N LYS A 108 -18.19 3.80 18.10
CA LYS A 108 -18.85 2.94 17.09
C LYS A 108 -18.07 2.94 15.78
N TRP A 109 -16.85 2.42 15.84
CA TRP A 109 -15.94 2.32 14.69
C TRP A 109 -16.02 0.98 13.97
N ASP A 110 -16.87 0.05 14.41
CA ASP A 110 -17.03 -1.23 13.75
C ASP A 110 -17.65 -1.06 12.34
N PRO A 111 -17.26 -1.89 11.35
CA PRO A 111 -17.75 -1.75 9.98
C PRO A 111 -19.27 -1.74 9.88
N LYS A 112 -20.00 -2.50 10.71
CA LYS A 112 -21.46 -2.56 10.63
C LYS A 112 -22.11 -1.24 11.03
N SER A 113 -21.68 -0.62 12.13
CA SER A 113 -22.17 0.69 12.56
C SER A 113 -21.87 1.79 11.54
N VAL A 114 -20.67 1.79 10.98
CA VAL A 114 -20.27 2.76 9.93
C VAL A 114 -21.12 2.57 8.67
N ARG A 115 -21.33 1.31 8.25
CA ARG A 115 -22.19 0.93 7.11
C ARG A 115 -23.55 1.57 7.22
N GLN A 116 -24.21 1.29 8.34
CA GLN A 116 -25.56 1.73 8.59
C GLN A 116 -25.67 3.25 8.57
N ALA A 117 -24.70 3.96 9.17
CA ALA A 117 -24.71 5.41 9.20
C ALA A 117 -24.53 6.04 7.81
N LEU A 118 -23.67 5.46 6.95
CA LEU A 118 -23.45 5.94 5.59
C LEU A 118 -24.64 5.60 4.67
N LEU A 119 -25.24 4.43 4.82
CA LEU A 119 -26.48 4.09 4.10
C LEU A 119 -27.64 5.03 4.48
N GLN A 120 -27.73 5.46 5.75
CA GLN A 120 -28.70 6.47 6.20
C GLN A 120 -28.46 7.86 5.60
N LEU A 121 -27.26 8.15 5.12
CA LEU A 121 -27.00 9.36 4.33
C LEU A 121 -27.48 9.23 2.88
N GLY A 122 -27.91 8.05 2.44
CA GLY A 122 -28.40 7.79 1.09
C GLY A 122 -27.33 7.27 0.12
N TYR A 123 -26.16 6.85 0.62
CA TYR A 123 -25.20 6.14 -0.21
C TYR A 123 -25.65 4.69 -0.45
N GLU A 124 -25.23 4.13 -1.58
CA GLU A 124 -25.51 2.74 -1.95
C GLU A 124 -24.22 1.94 -1.99
N GLU A 125 -24.29 0.73 -1.46
CA GLU A 125 -23.15 -0.19 -1.50
C GLU A 125 -22.80 -0.60 -2.92
N GLU A 126 -21.50 -0.57 -3.20
CA GLU A 126 -20.96 -1.07 -4.44
C GLU A 126 -21.28 -2.56 -4.55
N ARG A 127 -21.91 -2.93 -5.67
CA ARG A 127 -22.21 -4.30 -6.04
C ARG A 127 -21.41 -4.66 -7.27
N THR A 128 -20.70 -5.76 -7.21
CA THR A 128 -19.98 -6.34 -8.33
C THR A 128 -20.70 -7.58 -8.85
N GLY A 129 -20.61 -7.80 -10.16
CA GLY A 129 -21.07 -9.01 -10.80
C GLY A 129 -20.04 -10.13 -10.71
N PRO A 130 -20.37 -11.31 -11.28
CA PRO A 130 -19.53 -12.50 -11.19
C PRO A 130 -18.15 -12.34 -11.83
N ASP A 131 -18.02 -11.43 -12.81
CA ASP A 131 -16.76 -11.16 -13.51
C ASP A 131 -16.00 -9.96 -12.92
N GLY A 132 -16.45 -9.46 -11.76
CA GLY A 132 -15.85 -8.31 -11.07
C GLY A 132 -16.27 -6.95 -11.65
N GLU A 133 -17.19 -6.94 -12.62
CA GLU A 133 -17.76 -5.73 -13.17
C GLU A 133 -18.66 -5.03 -12.15
N ARG A 134 -18.60 -3.70 -12.08
CA ARG A 134 -19.45 -2.95 -11.16
C ARG A 134 -20.86 -2.82 -11.73
N LEU A 135 -21.85 -3.23 -10.93
CA LEU A 135 -23.26 -3.21 -11.29
C LEU A 135 -24.00 -1.98 -10.76
N ALA A 136 -23.72 -1.57 -9.52
CA ALA A 136 -24.40 -0.44 -8.87
C ALA A 136 -23.64 0.05 -7.64
N GLY A 137 -24.05 1.19 -7.10
CA GLY A 137 -23.54 1.77 -5.87
C GLY A 137 -22.15 2.40 -5.99
N THR A 138 -21.78 3.15 -4.96
CA THR A 138 -20.56 3.94 -4.91
C THR A 138 -19.78 3.77 -3.61
N LEU A 139 -20.40 3.20 -2.58
CA LEU A 139 -19.82 2.99 -1.27
C LEU A 139 -19.21 1.59 -1.19
N THR A 140 -17.89 1.53 -1.07
CA THR A 140 -17.18 0.32 -0.66
C THR A 140 -16.72 0.47 0.78
N MET A 141 -16.87 -0.59 1.57
CA MET A 141 -16.30 -0.64 2.90
C MET A 141 -15.63 -1.97 3.19
N ARG A 142 -14.53 -1.89 3.93
CA ARG A 142 -13.77 -3.06 4.38
C ARG A 142 -13.28 -2.85 5.81
N GLU A 143 -12.86 -3.94 6.43
CA GLU A 143 -12.10 -3.89 7.68
C GLU A 143 -10.76 -3.19 7.47
N MET A 144 -10.11 -2.78 8.55
CA MET A 144 -8.75 -2.24 8.46
C MET A 144 -7.80 -3.28 7.87
N ASP A 145 -6.77 -2.82 7.16
CA ASP A 145 -5.77 -3.72 6.61
C ASP A 145 -4.95 -4.38 7.73
N SER A 146 -4.63 -5.67 7.56
CA SER A 146 -3.76 -6.41 8.47
C SER A 146 -2.32 -5.95 8.30
N ARG A 147 -1.62 -5.76 9.42
CA ARG A 147 -0.20 -5.36 9.43
C ARG A 147 0.62 -6.28 10.30
N TYR A 148 1.81 -6.64 9.82
CA TYR A 148 2.74 -7.43 10.60
C TYR A 148 3.35 -6.55 11.71
N LYS A 149 3.27 -7.02 12.95
CA LYS A 149 3.89 -6.42 14.13
C LYS A 149 4.79 -7.46 14.76
N VAL A 150 6.06 -7.13 14.98
CA VAL A 150 7.11 -7.92 15.68
C VAL A 150 7.17 -9.40 15.28
N ASP A 151 6.18 -10.21 15.64
CA ASP A 151 6.08 -11.65 15.45
C ASP A 151 4.72 -12.15 14.89
N HIS A 152 3.72 -11.28 14.65
CA HIS A 152 2.40 -11.70 14.15
C HIS A 152 1.66 -10.62 13.35
N TYR A 153 0.62 -11.03 12.61
CA TYR A 153 -0.28 -10.11 11.94
C TYR A 153 -1.36 -9.57 12.89
N VAL A 154 -1.60 -8.26 12.83
CA VAL A 154 -2.61 -7.56 13.61
C VAL A 154 -3.50 -6.75 12.69
N THR A 155 -4.80 -7.04 12.71
CA THR A 155 -5.83 -6.17 12.14
C THR A 155 -6.31 -5.21 13.22
N ALA A 156 -6.23 -3.91 12.95
CA ALA A 156 -6.78 -2.92 13.87
C ALA A 156 -8.32 -2.95 13.82
N GLU A 157 -8.98 -2.74 14.96
CA GLU A 157 -10.42 -2.49 14.95
C GLU A 157 -10.72 -1.16 14.26
N GLY A 158 -11.66 -1.19 13.32
CA GLY A 158 -12.09 0.00 12.59
C GLY A 158 -12.74 -0.36 11.27
N ALA A 159 -13.05 0.67 10.51
CA ALA A 159 -13.61 0.55 9.17
C ALA A 159 -12.86 1.47 8.21
N LEU A 160 -12.57 0.94 7.02
CA LEU A 160 -12.13 1.69 5.86
C LEU A 160 -13.34 1.96 4.97
N VAL A 161 -13.46 3.20 4.51
CA VAL A 161 -14.54 3.70 3.67
C VAL A 161 -13.92 4.22 2.38
N GLY A 162 -14.42 3.74 1.25
CA GLY A 162 -14.13 4.27 -0.08
C GLY A 162 -15.44 4.65 -0.74
N LEU A 163 -15.69 5.94 -0.94
CA LEU A 163 -16.82 6.44 -1.70
C LEU A 163 -16.30 6.92 -3.05
N ARG A 164 -16.84 6.37 -4.13
CA ARG A 164 -16.57 6.87 -5.48
C ARG A 164 -17.52 8.01 -5.82
N VAL A 165 -16.96 9.16 -6.18
CA VAL A 165 -17.74 10.35 -6.55
C VAL A 165 -17.79 10.50 -8.06
N HIS A 166 -16.65 10.29 -8.71
CA HIS A 166 -16.50 10.25 -10.17
C HIS A 166 -15.54 9.12 -10.56
N ASP A 167 -15.37 8.84 -11.85
CA ASP A 167 -14.41 7.83 -12.31
C ASP A 167 -12.96 8.19 -11.95
N ASP A 168 -12.65 9.48 -11.82
CA ASP A 168 -11.34 10.00 -11.46
C ASP A 168 -11.23 10.47 -10.00
N ALA A 169 -12.30 10.41 -9.20
CA ALA A 169 -12.31 10.96 -7.83
C ALA A 169 -13.02 10.08 -6.80
N CYS A 170 -12.37 9.95 -5.65
CA CYS A 170 -12.82 9.22 -4.49
C CYS A 170 -12.77 10.10 -3.23
N VAL A 171 -13.65 9.80 -2.28
CA VAL A 171 -13.45 10.10 -0.86
C VAL A 171 -12.95 8.81 -0.21
N THR A 172 -11.81 8.87 0.47
CA THR A 172 -11.36 7.80 1.35
C THR A 172 -11.42 8.25 2.78
N ALA A 173 -11.85 7.36 3.65
CA ALA A 173 -11.92 7.64 5.06
C ALA A 173 -11.64 6.39 5.87
N PHE A 174 -11.29 6.61 7.13
CA PHE A 174 -11.28 5.55 8.11
C PHE A 174 -11.80 6.06 9.44
N VAL A 175 -12.32 5.13 10.23
CA VAL A 175 -12.60 5.37 11.64
C VAL A 175 -12.10 4.16 12.42
N GLN A 176 -11.27 4.42 13.43
CA GLN A 176 -10.66 3.40 14.26
C GLN A 176 -10.58 3.90 15.70
N LYS A 177 -10.14 3.03 16.62
CA LYS A 177 -10.10 3.35 18.05
C LYS A 177 -9.31 4.62 18.38
N THR A 178 -8.21 4.87 17.68
CA THR A 178 -7.29 5.98 17.99
C THR A 178 -7.72 7.31 17.37
N ASN A 179 -8.36 7.30 16.20
CA ASN A 179 -8.69 8.48 15.42
C ASN A 179 -9.62 8.14 14.25
N TYR A 180 -10.02 9.16 13.51
CA TYR A 180 -10.67 9.05 12.20
C TYR A 180 -10.01 10.04 11.24
N GLU A 181 -10.15 9.81 9.94
CA GLU A 181 -9.70 10.72 8.89
C GLU A 181 -10.63 10.62 7.68
N VAL A 182 -10.79 11.74 6.97
CA VAL A 182 -11.45 11.80 5.66
C VAL A 182 -10.52 12.58 4.73
N LYS A 183 -10.25 12.03 3.55
CA LYS A 183 -9.44 12.66 2.51
C LYS A 183 -10.08 12.45 1.14
N ILE A 184 -9.75 13.33 0.20
CA ILE A 184 -10.10 13.18 -1.21
C ILE A 184 -8.85 12.78 -2.00
N ASN A 185 -9.01 11.87 -2.95
CA ASN A 185 -7.93 11.38 -3.80
C ASN A 185 -8.50 10.83 -5.10
N GLY A 186 -7.68 10.74 -6.15
CA GLY A 186 -8.07 9.94 -7.30
C GLY A 186 -8.00 8.45 -6.97
N PRO A 187 -8.53 7.57 -7.84
CA PRO A 187 -8.41 6.14 -7.65
C PRO A 187 -6.94 5.69 -7.81
N PHE A 188 -6.53 4.73 -7.00
CA PHE A 188 -5.34 3.93 -7.16
C PHE A 188 -5.56 2.89 -8.26
N MET A 189 -4.46 2.50 -8.93
CA MET A 189 -4.51 1.63 -10.12
C MET A 189 -5.14 0.26 -9.84
N GLU A 190 -4.82 -0.33 -8.69
CA GLU A 190 -5.17 -1.72 -8.38
C GLU A 190 -6.39 -1.81 -7.47
N THR A 191 -6.48 -0.91 -6.50
CA THR A 191 -7.42 -1.01 -5.37
C THR A 191 -8.54 0.03 -5.42
N GLY A 192 -8.66 0.75 -6.54
CA GLY A 192 -9.72 1.73 -6.74
C GLY A 192 -9.60 2.86 -5.74
N CYS A 193 -10.61 3.09 -4.89
CA CYS A 193 -10.52 4.20 -3.94
C CYS A 193 -9.50 3.96 -2.83
N PHE A 194 -9.21 2.72 -2.43
CA PHE A 194 -8.30 2.46 -1.32
C PHE A 194 -6.84 2.52 -1.75
N GLU A 195 -5.98 3.02 -0.87
CA GLU A 195 -4.53 2.91 -1.06
C GLU A 195 -4.10 1.42 -0.96
N PRO A 196 -3.20 0.93 -1.82
CA PRO A 196 -2.72 -0.44 -1.71
C PRO A 196 -1.89 -0.64 -0.43
N PRO A 197 -2.09 -1.75 0.29
CA PRO A 197 -1.41 -1.98 1.57
C PRO A 197 0.10 -2.29 1.41
N TYR A 198 0.53 -2.78 0.24
CA TYR A 198 1.91 -3.10 -0.08
C TYR A 198 2.18 -2.92 -1.58
N GLY A 199 3.46 -2.78 -1.95
CA GLY A 199 3.94 -2.79 -3.32
C GLY A 199 4.44 -4.18 -3.73
N HIS A 200 4.60 -4.38 -5.04
CA HIS A 200 5.11 -5.61 -5.64
C HIS A 200 6.62 -5.58 -5.87
#